data_AF-A0AAW7KFJ6-F1
#
_entry.id   AF-A0AAW7KFJ6-F1
#
_cell.length_a   1.000
_cell.length_b   1.000
_cell.length_c   1.000
_cell.angle_alpha   90.00
_cell.angle_beta   90.00
_cell.angle_gamma   90.00
#
_symmetry.space_group_name_H-M   'P 1'
#
loop_
_entity.id
_entity.type
_entity.pdbx_description
1 polymer ?
#
loop_
_entity_poly.entity_id
_entity_poly.type
_entity_poly.pdbx_seq_one_letter_code
_entity_poly.pdbx_strand_id
1 'polypeptide(L)'
;PYIYQGEEIGMTNTPITDIREARDIETINMYHEYLEKGYSKEEILLKINTKGRDNARRPMQWTAEKNAGFTIGTPWIDVNSNYQTINVAAALADKNSLFYTYQEMIRLRKEHPLIVWGNFELLETVDEVISFYRTYGEERWLVVTNFVRKVR
;
A
#
# COMPACT_ATOMS: atom_id res chain seq x y z
N PRO A 1 -7.65 11.21 -7.94
CA PRO A 1 -6.93 10.24 -7.08
C PRO A 1 -6.60 9.02 -7.92
N TYR A 2 -5.46 8.40 -7.69
CA TYR A 2 -5.08 7.12 -8.27
C TYR A 2 -5.07 6.09 -7.15
N ILE A 3 -5.55 4.88 -7.43
CA ILE A 3 -5.52 3.74 -6.51
C ILE A 3 -4.68 2.69 -7.21
N TYR A 4 -3.61 2.23 -6.57
CA TYR A 4 -2.80 1.14 -7.10
C TYR A 4 -3.42 -0.21 -6.75
N GLN A 5 -3.25 -1.22 -7.59
CA GLN A 5 -3.83 -2.55 -7.33
C GLN A 5 -3.37 -3.11 -5.98
N GLY A 6 -4.32 -3.46 -5.12
CA GLY A 6 -4.04 -4.02 -3.80
C GLY A 6 -3.99 -2.98 -2.67
N GLU A 7 -3.94 -1.67 -2.96
CA GLU A 7 -4.07 -0.64 -1.93
C GLU A 7 -5.42 -0.74 -1.22
N GLU A 8 -6.48 -1.00 -1.98
CA GLU A 8 -7.85 -1.05 -1.48
C GLU A 8 -8.12 -2.22 -0.52
N ILE A 9 -7.24 -3.22 -0.50
CA ILE A 9 -7.27 -4.33 0.48
C ILE A 9 -6.10 -4.27 1.46
N GLY A 10 -5.22 -3.28 1.35
CA GLY A 10 -4.10 -3.07 2.26
C GLY A 10 -2.97 -4.08 2.08
N MET A 11 -2.67 -4.47 0.83
CA MET A 11 -1.50 -5.30 0.54
C MET A 11 -0.21 -4.64 1.06
N THR A 12 0.67 -5.46 1.61
CA THR A 12 1.93 -5.01 2.21
C THR A 12 3.14 -5.51 1.42
N ASN A 13 4.31 -4.95 1.72
CA ASN A 13 5.59 -5.47 1.26
C ASN A 13 5.72 -6.98 1.52
N THR A 14 6.46 -7.66 0.66
CA THR A 14 6.79 -9.09 0.75
C THR A 14 8.31 -9.20 0.90
N PRO A 15 8.83 -9.20 2.14
CA PRO A 15 10.25 -9.33 2.38
C PRO A 15 10.79 -10.64 1.79
N ILE A 16 11.86 -10.55 1.02
CA ILE A 16 12.62 -11.69 0.51
C ILE A 16 13.76 -12.04 1.46
N THR A 17 14.12 -13.32 1.48
CA THR A 17 15.26 -13.86 2.26
C THR A 17 16.46 -14.19 1.38
N ASP A 18 16.24 -14.31 0.07
CA ASP A 18 17.25 -14.61 -0.92
C ASP A 18 17.02 -13.79 -2.20
N ILE A 19 18.10 -13.31 -2.83
CA ILE A 19 18.01 -12.51 -4.06
C ILE A 19 17.33 -13.26 -5.21
N ARG A 20 17.34 -14.61 -5.21
CA ARG A 20 16.67 -15.45 -6.21
C ARG A 20 15.13 -15.28 -6.20
N GLU A 21 14.58 -14.71 -5.13
CA GLU A 21 13.15 -14.38 -5.02
C GLU A 21 12.80 -13.05 -5.72
N ALA A 22 13.80 -12.23 -6.07
CA ALA A 22 13.59 -10.99 -6.81
C ALA A 22 13.44 -11.25 -8.32
N ARG A 23 12.78 -10.32 -9.01
CA ARG A 23 12.63 -10.30 -10.47
C ARG A 23 13.04 -8.97 -11.08
N ASP A 24 13.10 -7.91 -10.29
CA ASP A 24 13.54 -6.60 -10.70
C ASP A 24 15.04 -6.60 -11.05
N ILE A 25 15.36 -6.36 -12.32
CA ILE A 25 16.73 -6.39 -12.82
C ILE A 25 17.64 -5.39 -12.11
N GLU A 26 17.12 -4.21 -11.77
CA GLU A 26 17.86 -3.18 -11.05
C GLU A 26 18.19 -3.62 -9.62
N THR A 27 17.23 -4.24 -8.92
CA THR A 27 17.44 -4.86 -7.61
C THR A 27 18.51 -5.96 -7.65
N ILE A 28 18.48 -6.82 -8.66
CA ILE A 28 19.47 -7.90 -8.84
C ILE A 28 20.86 -7.32 -9.12
N ASN A 29 20.97 -6.36 -10.02
CA ASN A 29 22.25 -5.71 -10.34
C ASN A 29 22.81 -4.97 -9.13
N MET A 30 21.99 -4.20 -8.42
CA MET A 30 22.36 -3.51 -7.19
C MET A 30 22.85 -4.50 -6.13
N TYR A 31 22.20 -5.66 -5.99
CA TYR A 31 22.64 -6.67 -5.03
C TYR A 31 24.07 -7.14 -5.31
N HIS A 32 24.39 -7.46 -6.57
CA HIS A 32 25.73 -7.89 -6.94
C HIS A 32 26.77 -6.77 -6.80
N GLU A 33 26.45 -5.55 -7.22
CA GLU A 33 27.35 -4.39 -7.09
C GLU A 33 27.69 -4.10 -5.63
N TYR A 34 26.72 -4.20 -4.72
CA TYR A 34 26.97 -3.94 -3.30
C TYR A 34 27.72 -5.09 -2.63
N LEU A 35 27.50 -6.34 -3.04
CA LEU A 35 28.34 -7.45 -2.57
C LEU A 35 29.81 -7.27 -2.96
N GLU A 36 30.08 -6.83 -4.19
CA GLU A 36 31.45 -6.54 -4.64
C GLU A 36 32.10 -5.38 -3.86
N LYS A 37 31.28 -4.43 -3.39
CA LYS A 37 31.72 -3.34 -2.52
C LYS A 37 31.90 -3.75 -1.05
N GLY A 38 31.65 -5.01 -0.70
CA GLY A 38 31.90 -5.55 0.64
C GLY A 38 30.75 -5.36 1.65
N TYR A 39 29.56 -4.97 1.20
CA TYR A 39 28.36 -4.96 2.06
C TYR A 39 27.91 -6.37 2.41
N SER A 40 27.31 -6.56 3.58
CA SER A 40 26.76 -7.87 3.95
C SER A 40 25.47 -8.17 3.19
N LYS A 41 25.15 -9.46 3.01
CA LYS A 41 23.88 -9.87 2.37
C LYS A 41 22.69 -9.31 3.14
N GLU A 42 22.78 -9.31 4.46
CA GLU A 42 21.73 -8.87 5.37
C GLU A 42 21.43 -7.37 5.19
N GLU A 43 22.47 -6.54 5.07
CA GLU A 43 22.32 -5.09 4.83
C GLU A 43 21.67 -4.80 3.47
N ILE A 44 22.08 -5.55 2.45
CA ILE A 44 21.54 -5.38 1.09
C ILE A 44 20.08 -5.83 1.04
N LEU A 45 19.76 -7.02 1.59
CA LEU A 45 18.38 -7.53 1.65
C LEU A 45 17.47 -6.61 2.46
N LEU A 46 17.95 -6.01 3.56
CA LEU A 46 17.18 -5.01 4.31
C LEU A 46 16.81 -3.81 3.42
N LYS A 47 17.76 -3.29 2.63
CA LYS A 47 17.51 -2.19 1.69
C LYS A 47 16.50 -2.59 0.61
N ILE A 48 16.64 -3.79 0.05
CA ILE A 48 15.72 -4.33 -0.96
C ILE A 48 14.31 -4.48 -0.38
N ASN A 49 14.17 -5.06 0.81
CA ASN A 49 12.86 -5.25 1.44
C ASN A 49 12.18 -3.93 1.80
N THR A 50 12.96 -2.88 2.05
CA THR A 50 12.44 -1.54 2.37
C THR A 50 12.01 -0.75 1.13
N LYS A 51 12.76 -0.85 0.02
CA LYS A 51 12.61 0.06 -1.14
C LYS A 51 12.33 -0.64 -2.48
N GLY A 52 12.45 -1.96 -2.54
CA GLY A 52 12.38 -2.74 -3.77
C GLY A 52 11.01 -2.65 -4.44
N ARG A 53 11.01 -2.41 -5.75
CA ARG A 53 9.78 -2.26 -6.55
C ARG A 53 8.96 -3.53 -6.63
N ASP A 54 9.62 -4.69 -6.50
CA ASP A 54 8.95 -5.98 -6.52
C ASP A 54 7.94 -6.14 -5.38
N ASN A 55 8.05 -5.38 -4.28
CA ASN A 55 7.03 -5.34 -3.23
C ASN A 55 5.63 -5.01 -3.77
N ALA A 56 5.54 -4.09 -4.73
CA ALA A 56 4.28 -3.67 -5.34
C ALA A 56 3.88 -4.52 -6.57
N ARG A 57 4.75 -5.42 -7.05
CA ARG A 57 4.51 -6.23 -8.26
C ARG A 57 4.03 -7.65 -7.95
N ARG A 58 3.92 -8.00 -6.67
CA ARG A 58 3.43 -9.30 -6.22
C ARG A 58 2.00 -9.50 -6.74
N PRO A 59 1.60 -10.74 -7.06
CA PRO A 59 0.29 -11.00 -7.63
C PRO A 59 -0.84 -10.49 -6.75
N MET A 60 -1.91 -10.01 -7.39
CA MET A 60 -3.12 -9.56 -6.68
C MET A 60 -3.73 -10.72 -5.88
N GLN A 61 -4.18 -10.41 -4.67
CA GLN A 61 -4.67 -11.40 -3.71
C GLN A 61 -6.20 -11.49 -3.77
N TRP A 62 -6.75 -12.33 -4.64
CA TRP A 62 -8.21 -12.45 -4.84
C TRP A 62 -8.90 -13.25 -3.74
N THR A 63 -8.36 -14.42 -3.39
CA THR A 63 -8.95 -15.36 -2.43
C THR A 63 -7.89 -15.96 -1.52
N ALA A 64 -8.30 -16.82 -0.57
CA ALA A 64 -7.41 -17.63 0.26
C ALA A 64 -6.99 -18.96 -0.41
N GLU A 65 -7.33 -19.16 -1.69
CA GLU A 65 -6.94 -20.37 -2.43
C GLU A 65 -5.49 -20.31 -2.89
N LYS A 66 -5.00 -21.42 -3.48
CA LYS A 66 -3.63 -21.51 -4.01
C LYS A 66 -3.30 -20.29 -4.90
N ASN A 67 -2.12 -19.70 -4.69
CA ASN A 67 -1.66 -18.48 -5.35
C ASN A 67 -2.64 -17.30 -5.21
N ALA A 68 -3.39 -17.24 -4.11
CA ALA A 68 -4.44 -16.26 -3.86
C ALA A 68 -5.51 -16.18 -4.95
N GLY A 69 -5.75 -17.26 -5.70
CA GLY A 69 -6.67 -17.27 -6.85
C GLY A 69 -6.15 -16.50 -8.07
N PHE A 70 -4.90 -16.03 -8.09
CA PHE A 70 -4.31 -15.31 -9.22
C PHE A 70 -4.07 -16.20 -10.43
N THR A 71 -3.62 -17.44 -10.21
CA THR A 71 -3.32 -18.40 -11.27
C THR A 71 -3.39 -19.83 -10.76
N ILE A 72 -3.81 -20.75 -11.63
CA ILE A 72 -3.70 -22.20 -11.39
C ILE A 72 -2.28 -22.74 -11.62
N GLY A 73 -1.45 -21.99 -12.35
CA GLY A 73 -0.06 -22.34 -12.67
C GLY A 73 0.94 -21.85 -11.63
N THR A 74 2.15 -21.55 -12.10
CA THR A 74 3.20 -20.92 -11.28
C THR A 74 3.22 -19.42 -11.59
N PRO A 75 3.01 -18.53 -10.60
CA PRO A 75 3.12 -17.10 -10.84
C PRO A 75 4.58 -16.74 -11.18
N TRP A 76 4.77 -15.72 -12.01
CA TRP A 76 6.12 -15.28 -12.44
C TRP A 76 6.96 -14.73 -11.27
N ILE A 77 6.28 -14.23 -10.23
CA ILE A 77 6.83 -13.79 -8.95
C ILE A 77 5.91 -14.31 -7.84
N ASP A 78 6.48 -14.80 -6.73
CA ASP A 78 5.71 -15.47 -5.67
C ASP A 78 4.68 -14.54 -5.04
N VAL A 79 3.54 -15.12 -4.61
CA VAL A 79 2.48 -14.42 -3.86
C VAL A 79 2.93 -14.13 -2.44
N ASN A 80 2.53 -12.98 -1.88
CA ASN A 80 2.77 -12.69 -0.47
C ASN A 80 2.04 -13.72 0.40
N SER A 81 2.74 -14.35 1.36
CA SER A 81 2.19 -15.41 2.20
C SER A 81 0.99 -14.97 3.05
N ASN A 82 0.81 -13.66 3.26
CA ASN A 82 -0.33 -13.11 3.98
C ASN A 82 -1.66 -13.15 3.19
N TYR A 83 -1.70 -13.70 1.97
CA TYR A 83 -2.94 -13.78 1.17
C TYR A 83 -4.07 -14.56 1.84
N GLN A 84 -3.76 -15.42 2.81
CA GLN A 84 -4.78 -16.12 3.59
C GLN A 84 -5.64 -15.18 4.45
N THR A 85 -5.10 -14.01 4.83
CA THR A 85 -5.79 -13.02 5.65
C THR A 85 -6.12 -11.74 4.88
N ILE A 86 -5.21 -11.28 4.02
CA ILE A 86 -5.42 -10.11 3.16
C ILE A 86 -5.80 -10.60 1.76
N ASN A 87 -7.07 -10.55 1.41
CA ASN A 87 -7.53 -10.85 0.05
C ASN A 87 -8.88 -10.19 -0.23
N VAL A 88 -9.25 -10.07 -1.50
CA VAL A 88 -10.50 -9.44 -1.94
C VAL A 88 -11.72 -10.14 -1.35
N ALA A 89 -11.76 -11.48 -1.34
CA ALA A 89 -12.89 -12.21 -0.77
C ALA A 89 -13.12 -11.89 0.72
N ALA A 90 -12.05 -11.85 1.52
CA ALA A 90 -12.11 -11.45 2.92
C ALA A 90 -12.52 -9.97 3.08
N ALA A 91 -11.95 -9.07 2.27
CA ALA A 91 -12.28 -7.65 2.32
C ALA A 91 -13.76 -7.38 1.95
N LEU A 92 -14.33 -8.10 0.98
CA LEU A 92 -15.73 -7.95 0.60
C LEU A 92 -16.70 -8.50 1.67
N ALA A 93 -16.28 -9.52 2.42
CA ALA A 93 -17.07 -10.11 3.50
C ALA A 93 -17.14 -9.20 4.74
N ASP A 94 -16.08 -8.45 5.04
CA ASP A 94 -16.04 -7.48 6.15
C ASP A 94 -16.51 -6.09 5.71
N LYS A 95 -17.64 -5.62 6.23
CA LYS A 95 -18.19 -4.29 5.92
C LYS A 95 -17.37 -3.12 6.47
N ASN A 96 -16.46 -3.38 7.40
CA ASN A 96 -15.53 -2.39 7.94
C ASN A 96 -14.14 -2.47 7.28
N SER A 97 -13.99 -3.24 6.19
CA SER A 97 -12.71 -3.40 5.50
C SER A 97 -12.25 -2.11 4.83
N LEU A 98 -10.95 -2.07 4.54
CA LEU A 98 -10.34 -0.98 3.78
C LEU A 98 -11.01 -0.79 2.39
N PHE A 99 -11.52 -1.87 1.80
CA PHE A 99 -12.20 -1.83 0.50
C PHE A 99 -13.40 -0.90 0.53
N TYR A 100 -14.25 -1.03 1.56
CA TYR A 100 -15.43 -0.18 1.73
C TYR A 100 -15.05 1.25 2.15
N THR A 101 -13.96 1.44 2.88
CA THR A 101 -13.40 2.78 3.13
C THR A 101 -13.02 3.47 1.82
N TYR A 102 -12.34 2.79 0.90
CA TYR A 102 -12.03 3.34 -0.43
C TYR A 102 -13.30 3.62 -1.25
N GLN A 103 -14.28 2.71 -1.22
CA GLN A 103 -15.56 2.93 -1.90
C GLN A 103 -16.28 4.17 -1.37
N GLU A 104 -16.28 4.37 -0.05
CA GLU A 104 -16.87 5.54 0.60
C GLU A 104 -16.13 6.83 0.23
N MET A 105 -14.78 6.83 0.23
CA MET A 105 -14.00 7.98 -0.22
C MET A 105 -14.30 8.36 -1.69
N ILE A 106 -14.47 7.37 -2.58
CA ILE A 106 -14.86 7.60 -3.97
C ILE A 106 -16.26 8.19 -4.06
N ARG A 107 -17.21 7.66 -3.27
CA ARG A 107 -18.59 8.14 -3.19
C ARG A 107 -18.62 9.60 -2.73
N LEU A 108 -17.98 9.91 -1.61
CA LEU A 108 -17.86 11.27 -1.07
C LEU A 108 -17.27 12.22 -2.12
N ARG A 109 -16.21 11.82 -2.82
CA ARG A 109 -15.60 12.65 -3.88
C ARG A 109 -16.57 12.95 -5.03
N LYS A 110 -17.44 12.00 -5.40
CA LYS A 110 -18.42 12.17 -6.48
C LYS A 110 -19.58 13.07 -6.06
N GLU A 111 -20.02 12.93 -4.82
CA GLU A 111 -21.21 13.62 -4.31
C GLU A 111 -20.92 15.04 -3.79
N HIS A 112 -19.69 15.31 -3.33
CA HIS A 112 -19.33 16.59 -2.72
C HIS A 112 -18.30 17.36 -3.58
N PRO A 113 -18.74 18.38 -4.33
CA PRO A 113 -17.86 19.25 -5.11
C PRO A 113 -16.72 19.86 -4.29
N LEU A 114 -16.92 20.11 -3.00
CA LEU A 114 -15.91 20.59 -2.06
C LEU A 114 -14.64 19.73 -2.05
N ILE A 115 -14.74 18.41 -2.22
CA ILE A 115 -13.58 17.52 -2.24
C ILE A 115 -12.79 17.67 -3.55
N VAL A 116 -13.44 18.06 -4.64
CA VAL A 116 -12.81 18.26 -5.95
C VAL A 116 -12.26 19.68 -6.08
N TRP A 117 -13.10 20.68 -5.81
CA TRP A 117 -12.87 22.09 -6.15
C TRP A 117 -12.64 22.98 -4.94
N GLY A 118 -12.86 22.49 -3.73
CA GLY A 118 -12.71 23.29 -2.52
C GLY A 118 -11.25 23.70 -2.29
N ASN A 119 -11.06 24.94 -1.86
CA ASN A 119 -9.76 25.49 -1.48
C ASN A 119 -9.17 24.68 -0.34
N PHE A 120 -7.85 24.50 -0.35
CA PHE A 120 -7.11 23.79 0.68
C PHE A 120 -6.43 24.78 1.63
N GLU A 121 -6.59 24.56 2.93
CA GLU A 121 -5.95 25.35 3.99
C GLU A 121 -5.35 24.38 5.02
N LEU A 122 -4.02 24.28 5.04
CA LEU A 122 -3.31 23.46 6.02
C LEU A 122 -3.40 24.10 7.41
N LEU A 123 -3.65 23.29 8.44
CA LEU A 123 -3.64 23.73 9.82
C LEU A 123 -2.34 23.33 10.51
N GLU A 124 -1.86 24.20 11.38
CA GLU A 124 -0.74 23.90 12.27
C GLU A 124 -1.21 22.95 13.37
N THR A 125 -0.59 21.79 13.45
CA THR A 125 -0.86 20.72 14.42
C THR A 125 0.45 20.15 14.94
N VAL A 126 0.38 19.23 15.92
CA VAL A 126 1.54 18.43 16.33
C VAL A 126 2.02 17.55 15.18
N ASP A 127 3.30 17.17 15.19
CA ASP A 127 3.98 16.44 14.10
C ASP A 127 3.27 15.15 13.68
N GLU A 128 2.59 14.48 14.61
CA GLU A 128 1.88 13.21 14.38
C GLU A 128 0.51 13.38 13.71
N VAL A 129 0.00 14.60 13.62
CA VAL A 129 -1.34 14.90 13.08
C VAL A 129 -1.19 15.78 11.85
N ILE A 130 -1.89 15.43 10.78
CA ILE A 130 -2.09 16.32 9.64
C ILE A 130 -3.57 16.68 9.61
N SER A 131 -3.85 17.98 9.63
CA SER A 131 -5.21 18.46 9.46
C SER A 131 -5.29 19.65 8.51
N PHE A 132 -6.40 19.75 7.80
CA PHE A 132 -6.63 20.82 6.84
C PHE A 132 -8.12 21.06 6.64
N TYR A 133 -8.47 22.29 6.28
CA TYR A 133 -9.80 22.60 5.77
C TYR A 133 -9.88 22.42 4.26
N ARG A 134 -11.05 21.97 3.82
CA ARG A 134 -11.53 22.13 2.44
C ARG A 134 -12.75 23.04 2.47
N THR A 135 -12.74 24.11 1.68
CA THR A 135 -13.84 25.10 1.66
C THR A 135 -14.31 25.33 0.23
N TYR A 136 -15.62 25.22 -0.01
CA TYR A 136 -16.24 25.51 -1.31
C TYR A 136 -17.61 26.16 -1.12
N GLY A 137 -17.74 27.42 -1.53
CA GLY A 137 -18.93 28.22 -1.23
C GLY A 137 -19.11 28.39 0.28
N GLU A 138 -20.28 28.04 0.80
CA GLU A 138 -20.61 28.08 2.22
C GLU A 138 -20.26 26.79 2.98
N GLU A 139 -19.85 25.74 2.25
CA GLU A 139 -19.49 24.45 2.86
C GLU A 139 -18.01 24.42 3.26
N ARG A 140 -17.72 23.91 4.45
CA ARG A 140 -16.36 23.75 4.97
C ARG A 140 -16.21 22.43 5.72
N TRP A 141 -15.25 21.62 5.32
CA TRP A 141 -14.92 20.35 5.98
C TRP A 141 -13.54 20.44 6.63
N LEU A 142 -13.43 19.93 7.86
CA LEU A 142 -12.15 19.66 8.51
C LEU A 142 -11.76 18.20 8.26
N VAL A 143 -10.59 17.97 7.67
CA VAL A 143 -9.99 16.64 7.54
C VAL A 143 -8.89 16.51 8.58
N VAL A 144 -8.90 15.43 9.35
CA VAL A 144 -7.92 15.16 10.41
C VAL A 144 -7.40 13.73 10.24
N THR A 145 -6.08 13.57 10.15
CA THR A 145 -5.41 12.27 10.04
C THR A 145 -4.36 12.14 11.13
N ASN A 146 -4.41 11.04 11.88
CA ASN A 146 -3.43 10.70 12.91
C ASN A 146 -2.46 9.63 12.36
N PHE A 147 -1.17 9.92 12.35
CA PHE A 147 -0.11 9.04 11.83
C PHE A 147 0.56 8.17 12.89
N VAL A 148 0.09 8.17 14.14
CA VAL A 148 0.61 7.28 15.20
C VAL A 148 -0.40 6.25 15.67
N ARG A 149 0.12 5.09 16.07
CA ARG A 149 -0.66 3.95 16.56
C ARG A 149 -1.26 4.16 17.96
N LYS A 150 -0.63 5.02 18.77
CA LYS A 150 -1.08 5.37 20.13
C LYS A 150 -0.95 6.87 20.32
N VAL A 151 -2.03 7.49 20.79
CA VAL A 151 -2.00 8.86 21.31
C VAL A 151 -1.19 8.82 22.62
N ARG A 152 -0.24 9.75 22.77
CA ARG A 152 0.57 9.88 23.99
C ARG A 152 -0.27 10.34 25.17
#